data_AF-A0A497A8H6-F1
#
_entry.id   AF-A0A497A8H6-F1
#
_cell.length_a   1.000
_cell.length_b   1.000
_cell.length_c   1.000
_cell.angle_alpha   90.00
_cell.angle_beta   90.00
_cell.angle_gamma   90.00
#
_symmetry.space_group_name_H-M   'P 1'
#
loop_
_entity.id
_entity.type
_entity.pdbx_description
1 polymer ?
#
loop_
_entity_poly.entity_id
_entity_poly.type
_entity_poly.pdbx_seq_one_letter_code
_entity_poly.pdbx_strand_id
1 'polypeptide(L)'
;QYREERDKGYDKIKVEVEKQVRLAAQQLAGRAAAKGAVIDMQSSVEATVKASPEWKTFVARHDNTYNQKFKEHIARLREKLNV
;
A
#
# COMPACT_ATOMS: atom_id res chain seq x y z
N GLN A 1 -14.04 -4.25 -7.95
CA GLN A 1 -13.72 -5.07 -6.77
C GLN A 1 -12.26 -4.94 -6.33
N TYR A 2 -11.26 -5.39 -7.11
CA TYR A 2 -9.82 -5.29 -6.72
C TYR A 2 -9.38 -3.88 -6.30
N ARG A 3 -9.68 -2.86 -7.12
CA ARG A 3 -9.29 -1.47 -6.83
C ARG A 3 -9.88 -0.98 -5.50
N GLU A 4 -11.16 -1.25 -5.26
CA GLU A 4 -11.85 -0.79 -4.04
C GLU A 4 -11.33 -1.50 -2.78
N GLU A 5 -11.08 -2.82 -2.84
CA GLU A 5 -10.48 -3.57 -1.74
C GLU A 5 -9.07 -3.07 -1.44
N ARG A 6 -8.29 -2.79 -2.49
CA ARG A 6 -6.94 -2.24 -2.38
C ARG A 6 -6.95 -0.87 -1.73
N ASP A 7 -7.82 0.03 -2.17
CA ASP A 7 -7.88 1.40 -1.66
C ASP A 7 -8.29 1.39 -0.18
N LYS A 8 -9.28 0.56 0.20
CA LYS A 8 -9.64 0.35 1.63
C LYS A 8 -8.49 -0.22 2.46
N GLY A 9 -7.71 -1.15 1.89
CA GLY A 9 -6.53 -1.71 2.56
C GLY A 9 -5.44 -0.67 2.76
N TYR A 10 -5.20 0.15 1.74
CA TYR A 10 -4.23 1.25 1.78
C TYR A 10 -4.61 2.27 2.85
N ASP A 11 -5.86 2.73 2.87
CA ASP A 11 -6.33 3.75 3.80
C ASP A 11 -6.18 3.32 5.26
N LYS A 12 -6.45 2.04 5.56
CA LYS A 12 -6.27 1.49 6.92
C LYS A 12 -4.82 1.57 7.39
N ILE A 13 -3.86 1.23 6.52
CA ILE A 13 -2.43 1.27 6.86
C ILE A 13 -1.97 2.73 6.94
N LYS A 14 -2.48 3.58 6.03
CA LYS A 14 -2.16 5.00 5.97
C LYS A 14 -2.48 5.72 7.28
N VAL A 15 -3.62 5.45 7.91
CA VAL A 15 -4.02 6.08 9.18
C VAL A 15 -2.98 5.85 10.29
N GLU A 16 -2.48 4.62 10.43
CA GLU A 16 -1.49 4.29 11.45
C GLU A 16 -0.12 4.91 11.11
N VAL A 17 0.29 4.83 9.85
CA VAL A 17 1.54 5.45 9.37
C VAL A 17 1.51 6.96 9.52
N GLU A 18 0.40 7.64 9.25
CA GLU A 18 0.24 9.08 9.44
C GLU A 18 0.54 9.51 10.88
N LYS A 19 0.08 8.73 11.86
CA LYS A 19 0.37 8.99 13.28
C LYS A 19 1.86 8.87 13.57
N GLN A 20 2.52 7.82 13.07
CA GLN A 20 3.95 7.58 13.30
C GLN A 20 4.82 8.65 12.61
N VAL A 21 4.52 8.97 11.35
CA VAL A 21 5.24 10.00 10.60
C VAL A 21 5.07 11.37 11.27
N ARG A 22 3.87 11.68 11.78
CA ARG A 22 3.64 12.96 12.48
C ARG A 22 4.49 13.08 13.75
N LEU A 23 4.58 12.00 14.54
CA LEU A 23 5.44 11.97 15.72
C LEU A 23 6.91 12.14 15.36
N ALA A 24 7.39 11.43 14.34
CA ALA A 24 8.76 11.56 13.85
C ALA A 24 9.05 12.99 13.33
N ALA A 25 8.11 13.60 12.61
CA ALA A 25 8.24 14.96 12.11
C ALA A 25 8.32 15.99 13.23
N GLN A 26 7.51 15.84 14.29
CA GLN A 26 7.58 16.70 15.47
C GLN A 26 8.95 16.64 16.15
N GLN A 27 9.54 15.45 16.26
CA GLN A 27 10.89 15.27 16.82
C GLN A 27 11.98 15.91 15.96
N LEU A 28 11.79 15.96 14.64
CA LEU A 28 12.76 16.47 13.68
C LEU A 28 12.55 17.95 13.29
N ALA A 29 11.41 18.54 13.66
CA ALA A 29 10.99 19.87 13.20
C ALA A 29 12.02 20.96 13.48
N GLY A 30 12.56 21.02 14.71
CA GLY A 30 13.59 22.01 15.07
C GLY A 30 14.87 21.89 14.25
N ARG A 31 15.29 20.65 13.94
CA ARG A 31 16.48 20.38 13.13
C ARG A 31 16.27 20.69 11.66
N ALA A 32 15.08 20.41 11.13
CA ALA A 32 14.71 20.73 9.76
C ALA A 32 14.65 22.26 9.57
N ALA A 33 13.97 22.97 10.48
CA ALA A 33 13.86 24.43 10.46
C ALA A 33 15.23 25.13 10.55
N ALA A 34 16.13 24.66 11.44
CA ALA A 34 17.49 25.19 11.55
C ALA A 34 18.32 25.04 10.26
N LYS A 35 17.92 24.16 9.34
CA LYS A 35 18.55 23.93 8.03
C LYS A 35 17.77 24.54 6.87
N GLY A 36 16.72 25.32 7.14
CA GLY A 36 15.82 25.88 6.11
C GLY A 36 15.01 24.81 5.36
N ALA A 37 14.84 23.62 5.94
CA ALA A 37 14.11 22.51 5.33
C ALA A 37 12.71 22.35 5.94
N VAL A 38 11.75 21.97 5.10
CA VAL A 38 10.38 21.61 5.51
C VAL A 38 10.20 20.11 5.34
N ILE A 39 9.53 19.47 6.29
CA ILE A 39 9.21 18.04 6.21
C ILE A 39 7.96 17.88 5.34
N ASP A 40 8.11 17.27 4.16
CA ASP A 40 6.97 16.86 3.34
C ASP A 40 6.31 15.63 3.98
N MET A 41 5.28 15.92 4.76
CA MET A 41 4.50 14.92 5.48
C MET A 41 3.77 13.96 4.54
N GLN A 42 3.21 14.45 3.44
CA GLN A 42 2.40 13.63 2.55
C GLN A 42 3.29 12.58 1.87
N SER A 43 4.39 13.01 1.25
CA SER A 43 5.32 12.10 0.59
C SER A 43 5.94 11.10 1.58
N SER A 44 6.23 11.55 2.81
CA SER A 44 6.78 10.68 3.86
C SER A 44 5.81 9.59 4.28
N VAL A 45 4.52 9.93 4.42
CA VAL A 45 3.45 8.95 4.70
C VAL A 45 3.31 7.95 3.56
N GLU A 46 3.18 8.42 2.33
CA GLU A 46 3.00 7.56 1.17
C GLU A 46 4.18 6.59 0.98
N ALA A 47 5.41 7.08 1.13
CA ALA A 47 6.62 6.27 1.05
C ALA A 47 6.66 5.22 2.17
N THR A 48 6.31 5.62 3.40
CA THR A 48 6.33 4.72 4.56
C THR A 48 5.26 3.62 4.44
N VAL A 49 4.04 3.97 4.00
CA VAL A 49 2.99 2.97 3.73
C VAL A 49 3.47 1.97 2.68
N LYS A 50 4.00 2.45 1.54
CA LYS A 50 4.46 1.57 0.46
C LYS A 50 5.64 0.68 0.86
N ALA A 51 6.47 1.14 1.80
CA ALA A 51 7.59 0.38 2.34
C ALA A 51 7.18 -0.63 3.42
N SER A 52 6.00 -0.47 4.02
CA SER A 52 5.56 -1.23 5.20
C SER A 52 5.38 -2.73 4.90
N PRO A 53 5.73 -3.63 5.85
CA PRO A 53 5.50 -5.06 5.72
C PRO A 53 4.02 -5.42 5.50
N GLU A 54 3.12 -4.70 6.17
CA GLU A 54 1.68 -4.90 6.09
C GLU A 54 1.18 -4.63 4.68
N TRP A 55 1.60 -3.52 4.07
CA TRP A 55 1.22 -3.19 2.70
C TRP A 55 1.77 -4.19 1.70
N LYS A 56 3.06 -4.55 1.82
CA LYS A 56 3.69 -5.56 0.96
C LYS A 56 2.97 -6.90 1.05
N THR A 57 2.62 -7.33 2.27
CA THR A 57 1.88 -8.57 2.52
C THR A 57 0.49 -8.52 1.92
N PHE A 58 -0.22 -7.39 2.10
CA PHE A 58 -1.54 -7.17 1.53
C PHE A 58 -1.53 -7.29 0.01
N VAL A 59 -0.61 -6.58 -0.67
CA VAL A 59 -0.46 -6.61 -2.13
C VAL A 59 -0.14 -8.04 -2.60
N ALA A 60 0.85 -8.71 -1.99
CA ALA A 60 1.23 -10.06 -2.37
C ALA A 60 0.07 -11.08 -2.26
N ARG A 61 -0.70 -11.02 -1.16
CA ARG A 61 -1.86 -11.88 -0.96
C ARG A 61 -2.95 -11.63 -2.00
N HIS A 62 -3.23 -10.35 -2.29
CA HIS A 62 -4.26 -9.99 -3.25
C HIS A 62 -3.87 -10.38 -4.67
N ASP A 63 -2.65 -10.07 -5.09
CA ASP A 63 -2.15 -10.41 -6.41
C ASP A 63 -2.16 -11.93 -6.62
N ASN A 64 -1.74 -12.71 -5.62
CA ASN A 64 -1.84 -14.17 -5.69
C ASN A 64 -3.29 -14.64 -5.86
N THR A 65 -4.22 -14.12 -5.04
CA THR A 65 -5.63 -14.52 -5.07
C THR A 65 -6.28 -14.22 -6.42
N TYR A 66 -6.08 -13.01 -6.96
CA TYR A 66 -6.69 -12.62 -8.23
C TYR A 66 -6.02 -13.29 -9.43
N ASN A 67 -4.70 -13.54 -9.37
CA ASN A 67 -4.01 -14.35 -10.38
C ASN A 67 -4.51 -15.80 -10.40
N GLN A 68 -4.77 -16.41 -9.23
CA GLN A 68 -5.36 -17.75 -9.16
C GLN A 68 -6.76 -17.77 -9.77
N LYS A 69 -7.63 -16.84 -9.38
CA LYS A 69 -8.98 -16.72 -9.97
C LYS A 69 -8.93 -16.55 -11.49
N PHE A 70 -8.00 -15.73 -11.99
CA PHE A 70 -7.80 -15.55 -13.42
C PHE A 70 -7.40 -16.86 -14.11
N LYS A 71 -6.41 -17.59 -13.57
CA LYS A 71 -6.00 -18.90 -14.09
C LYS A 71 -7.15 -19.90 -14.14
N GLU A 72 -7.97 -19.96 -13.09
CA GLU A 72 -9.16 -20.81 -13.05
C GLU A 72 -10.20 -20.42 -14.12
N HIS A 73 -10.40 -19.12 -14.37
CA HIS A 73 -11.31 -18.67 -15.43
C HIS A 73 -10.80 -19.09 -16.81
N ILE A 74 -9.50 -18.94 -17.07
CA ILE A 74 -8.88 -19.38 -18.32
C ILE A 74 -8.98 -20.90 -18.49
N ALA A 75 -8.74 -21.68 -17.44
CA ALA A 75 -8.88 -23.13 -17.47
C ALA A 75 -10.30 -23.56 -17.85
N ARG A 76 -11.32 -22.96 -17.22
CA ARG A 76 -12.73 -23.24 -17.56
C ARG A 76 -13.10 -22.83 -18.98
N LEU A 77 -12.52 -21.76 -19.51
CA LEU A 77 -12.75 -21.35 -20.90
C LEU A 77 -12.13 -22.34 -21.88
N ARG A 78 -10.91 -22.81 -21.59
CA ARG A 78 -10.20 -23.83 -22.36
C ARG A 78 -10.98 -25.14 -22.43
N GLU A 79 -11.46 -25.62 -21.29
CA GLU A 79 -12.33 -26.81 -21.22
C GLU A 79 -13.58 -26.66 -22.08
N LYS A 80 -14.25 -25.50 -22.05
CA LYS A 80 -15.43 -25.25 -22.89
C LYS A 80 -15.14 -25.18 -24.37
N LEU A 81 -13.91 -24.79 -24.74
CA LEU A 81 -13.47 -24.64 -26.12
C LEU A 81 -12.76 -25.89 -26.67
N ASN A 82 -12.61 -26.96 -25.86
CA ASN A 82 -11.84 -28.17 -26.20
C ASN A 82 -10.40 -27.87 -26.68
N VAL A 83 -9.75 -26.86 -26.08
CA VAL A 83 -8.37 -26.45 -26.38
C VAL A 83 -7.52 -26.32 -25.12
#